data_AF-A0AAW0K054-F1
#
_entry.id   AF-A0AAW0K054-F1
#
_cell.length_a   1.000
_cell.length_b   1.000
_cell.length_c   1.000
_cell.angle_alpha   90.00
_cell.angle_beta   90.00
_cell.angle_gamma   90.00
#
_symmetry.space_group_name_H-M   'P 1'
#
loop_
_entity.id
_entity.type
_entity.pdbx_description
1 polymer ?
#
loop_
_entity_poly.entity_id
_entity_poly.type
_entity_poly.pdbx_seq_one_letter_code
_entity_poly.pdbx_strand_id
1 'polypeptide(L)'
;MVKRFKVWTYNEGEQPLVHDGPLNHVYSLEGQFIDEIEWDKSPFRASHPEEAHSDRLQRIVIDYIKIVADKHPYWNRSSGADHFMLPCHDWAPDVSDVNPQLFKNFMKVLCNANTSEGFRPSRDVSIPEMYLRFGTLGPPHQGQSPNNHPILAFFGGREHGQIRKILLKHWKDKDSDVQVHEYLPKGRNYTKVMGQAEYCLCPSGFEVASPRIVEAIYMGCVPVIISGMCKDILC
;
A
#
# COMPACT_ATOMS: atom_id res chain seq x y z
N MET A 1 6.47 0.62 32.55
CA MET A 1 6.68 -0.82 32.27
C MET A 1 6.01 -1.14 30.93
N VAL A 2 6.77 -1.41 29.86
CA VAL A 2 6.20 -1.65 28.52
C VAL A 2 5.60 -3.07 28.50
N LYS A 3 4.27 -3.16 28.39
CA LYS A 3 3.58 -4.44 28.16
C LYS A 3 3.83 -4.84 26.70
N ARG A 4 4.60 -5.90 26.46
CA ARG A 4 4.86 -6.40 25.09
C ARG A 4 3.66 -7.24 24.63
N PHE A 5 3.01 -6.80 23.56
CA PHE A 5 2.07 -7.62 22.80
C PHE A 5 2.84 -8.74 22.10
N LYS A 6 2.38 -9.99 22.24
CA LYS A 6 3.00 -11.15 21.61
C LYS A 6 2.10 -11.62 20.47
N VAL A 7 2.66 -11.62 19.25
CA VAL A 7 2.02 -12.21 18.07
C VAL A 7 2.51 -13.65 17.94
N TRP A 8 1.58 -14.59 17.82
CA TRP A 8 1.89 -15.99 17.55
C TRP A 8 1.42 -16.33 16.14
N THR A 9 2.34 -16.81 15.31
CA THR A 9 2.03 -17.36 13.99
C THR A 9 1.77 -18.85 14.16
N TYR A 10 0.59 -19.31 13.75
CA TYR A 10 0.27 -20.74 13.71
C TYR A 10 0.70 -21.30 12.35
N ASN A 11 1.22 -22.52 12.32
CA ASN A 11 1.37 -23.22 11.06
C ASN A 11 -0.03 -23.44 10.48
N GLU A 12 -0.22 -23.01 9.24
CA GLU A 12 -1.41 -23.36 8.48
C GLU A 12 -1.53 -24.89 8.46
N GLY A 13 -2.76 -25.41 8.65
CA GLY A 13 -3.04 -26.85 8.63
C GLY A 13 -2.84 -27.44 7.23
N GLU A 14 -3.62 -28.47 6.86
CA GLU A 14 -3.58 -28.97 5.48
C GLU A 14 -3.85 -27.82 4.48
N GLN A 15 -2.83 -27.46 3.71
CA GLN A 15 -2.87 -26.42 2.68
C GLN A 15 -3.71 -26.87 1.46
N PRO A 16 -4.36 -25.95 0.72
CA PRO A 16 -4.71 -24.57 1.07
C PRO A 16 -6.24 -24.33 1.13
N LEU A 17 -6.65 -23.40 2.00
CA LEU A 17 -7.97 -22.75 1.90
C LEU A 17 -7.95 -21.56 0.92
N VAL A 18 -6.79 -20.95 0.62
CA VAL A 18 -6.46 -20.20 -0.63
C VAL A 18 -4.94 -19.90 -0.74
N HIS A 19 -4.50 -19.50 -1.94
CA HIS A 19 -3.15 -19.44 -2.53
C HIS A 19 -2.09 -18.53 -1.88
N ASP A 20 -0.81 -18.89 -2.09
CA ASP A 20 0.35 -17.99 -2.03
C ASP A 20 0.19 -16.88 -3.09
N GLY A 21 0.12 -15.62 -2.64
CA GLY A 21 0.22 -14.45 -3.52
C GLY A 21 1.68 -14.19 -3.92
N PRO A 22 1.98 -13.86 -5.19
CA PRO A 22 3.31 -13.51 -5.63
C PRO A 22 3.82 -12.31 -4.82
N LEU A 23 5.01 -12.40 -4.20
CA LEU A 23 5.69 -11.31 -3.50
C LEU A 23 6.19 -10.20 -4.45
N ASN A 24 5.30 -9.63 -5.26
CA ASN A 24 5.62 -8.71 -6.35
C ASN A 24 4.76 -7.44 -6.26
N HIS A 25 5.37 -6.26 -6.48
CA HIS A 25 4.70 -4.95 -6.52
C HIS A 25 4.11 -4.49 -5.17
N VAL A 26 3.43 -3.33 -5.11
CA VAL A 26 2.77 -2.79 -3.87
C VAL A 26 1.62 -3.71 -3.38
N TYR A 27 1.36 -4.80 -4.11
CA TYR A 27 0.07 -5.43 -4.24
C TYR A 27 0.20 -6.96 -4.27
N SER A 28 1.05 -7.58 -3.47
CA SER A 28 1.40 -9.01 -3.65
C SER A 28 0.25 -10.04 -3.57
N LEU A 29 -0.96 -9.66 -3.14
CA LEU A 29 -2.20 -10.45 -3.33
C LEU A 29 -3.21 -9.74 -4.24
N GLU A 30 -3.29 -8.43 -4.13
CA GLU A 30 -4.21 -7.59 -4.88
C GLU A 30 -3.82 -7.44 -6.36
N GLY A 31 -2.53 -7.38 -6.67
CA GLY A 31 -1.97 -7.30 -8.02
C GLY A 31 -2.09 -8.64 -8.76
N GLN A 32 -2.06 -9.77 -8.06
CA GLN A 32 -2.45 -11.05 -8.67
C GLN A 32 -3.95 -11.08 -8.95
N PHE A 33 -4.77 -10.63 -8.00
CA PHE A 33 -6.21 -10.53 -8.20
C PHE A 33 -6.56 -9.59 -9.36
N ILE A 34 -5.93 -8.42 -9.45
CA ILE A 34 -6.09 -7.43 -10.52
C ILE A 34 -5.60 -8.00 -11.86
N ASP A 35 -4.43 -8.64 -11.93
CA ASP A 35 -3.92 -9.28 -13.17
C ASP A 35 -4.89 -10.38 -13.66
N GLU A 36 -5.46 -11.18 -12.76
CA GLU A 36 -6.42 -12.24 -13.10
C GLU A 36 -7.80 -11.70 -13.52
N ILE A 37 -8.27 -10.56 -13.01
CA ILE A 37 -9.54 -9.94 -13.42
C ILE A 37 -9.40 -9.01 -14.64
N GLU A 38 -8.21 -8.42 -14.87
CA GLU A 38 -7.93 -7.55 -16.01
C GLU A 38 -7.56 -8.33 -17.28
N TRP A 39 -7.16 -9.60 -17.16
CA TRP A 39 -6.89 -10.48 -18.30
C TRP A 39 -8.09 -10.51 -19.28
N ASP A 40 -7.84 -10.22 -20.56
CA ASP A 40 -8.88 -10.10 -21.62
C ASP A 40 -9.76 -11.35 -21.80
N LYS A 41 -9.34 -12.51 -21.29
CA LYS A 41 -10.10 -13.77 -21.32
C LYS A 41 -10.62 -14.21 -19.96
N SER A 42 -10.51 -13.35 -18.96
CA SER A 42 -10.98 -13.65 -17.61
C SER A 42 -12.50 -13.82 -17.62
N PRO A 43 -13.03 -14.98 -17.17
CA PRO A 43 -14.47 -15.19 -17.07
C PRO A 43 -15.12 -14.34 -15.96
N PHE A 44 -14.32 -13.60 -15.19
CA PHE A 44 -14.76 -12.76 -14.08
C PHE A 44 -14.71 -11.26 -14.38
N ARG A 45 -14.26 -10.86 -15.58
CA ARG A 45 -14.24 -9.47 -16.01
C ARG A 45 -15.64 -9.02 -16.41
N ALA A 46 -16.19 -8.09 -15.65
CA ALA A 46 -17.43 -7.41 -15.98
C ALA A 46 -17.25 -6.63 -17.30
N SER A 47 -18.14 -6.83 -18.27
CA SER A 47 -18.08 -6.12 -19.55
C SER A 47 -18.70 -4.73 -19.47
N HIS A 48 -19.54 -4.53 -18.46
CA HIS A 48 -20.18 -3.25 -18.14
C HIS A 48 -20.00 -2.90 -16.65
N PRO A 49 -19.73 -1.63 -16.29
CA PRO A 49 -19.51 -1.21 -14.90
C PRO A 49 -20.63 -1.58 -13.92
N GLU A 50 -21.88 -1.65 -14.40
CA GLU A 50 -23.06 -2.08 -13.66
C GLU A 50 -23.10 -3.59 -13.31
N GLU A 51 -22.26 -4.40 -13.95
CA GLU A 51 -22.07 -5.83 -13.66
C GLU A 51 -20.96 -6.06 -12.60
N ALA A 52 -20.24 -5.01 -12.21
CA ALA A 52 -19.20 -5.07 -11.19
C ALA A 52 -19.84 -5.21 -9.80
N HIS A 53 -20.02 -6.46 -9.39
CA HIS A 53 -20.62 -6.85 -8.13
C HIS A 53 -19.63 -6.75 -6.96
N SER A 54 -19.47 -5.56 -6.36
CA SER A 54 -18.69 -5.37 -5.12
C SER A 54 -19.18 -6.26 -3.97
N ASP A 55 -20.44 -6.67 -4.02
CA ASP A 55 -21.05 -7.62 -3.09
C ASP A 55 -20.42 -9.02 -3.15
N ARG A 56 -19.80 -9.43 -4.27
CA ARG A 56 -19.08 -10.70 -4.34
C ARG A 56 -17.84 -10.71 -3.45
N LEU A 57 -17.05 -9.64 -3.49
CA LEU A 57 -15.85 -9.52 -2.65
C LEU A 57 -16.23 -9.50 -1.17
N GLN A 58 -17.29 -8.77 -0.83
CA GLN A 58 -17.86 -8.72 0.52
C GLN A 58 -18.27 -10.12 1.03
N ARG A 59 -19.02 -10.88 0.22
CA ARG A 59 -19.44 -12.24 0.57
C ARG A 59 -18.25 -13.18 0.75
N ILE A 60 -17.27 -13.14 -0.16
CA ILE A 60 -16.08 -13.99 -0.07
C ILE A 60 -15.33 -13.76 1.25
N VAL A 61 -15.09 -12.51 1.63
CA VAL A 61 -14.37 -12.20 2.87
C VAL A 61 -15.18 -12.60 4.09
N ILE A 62 -16.49 -12.33 4.09
CA ILE A 62 -17.39 -12.73 5.19
C ILE A 62 -17.42 -14.24 5.36
N ASP A 63 -17.56 -15.00 4.27
CA ASP A 63 -17.60 -16.45 4.30
C ASP A 63 -16.26 -17.05 4.72
N TYR A 64 -15.14 -16.46 4.29
CA TYR A 64 -13.81 -16.86 4.75
C TYR A 64 -13.65 -16.67 6.27
N ILE A 65 -14.07 -15.53 6.79
CA ILE A 65 -14.07 -15.27 8.24
C ILE A 65 -14.90 -16.32 8.98
N LYS A 66 -16.07 -16.71 8.45
CA LYS A 66 -16.89 -17.78 9.06
C LYS A 66 -16.15 -19.12 9.06
N ILE A 67 -15.47 -19.49 7.97
CA ILE A 67 -14.68 -20.73 7.92
C ILE A 67 -13.58 -20.71 8.99
N VAL A 68 -12.87 -19.59 9.15
CA VAL A 68 -11.86 -19.42 10.22
C VAL A 68 -12.51 -19.52 11.60
N ALA A 69 -13.68 -18.88 11.79
CA ALA A 69 -14.43 -18.92 13.04
C ALA A 69 -14.88 -20.33 13.42
N ASP A 70 -15.29 -21.13 12.43
CA ASP A 70 -15.76 -22.50 12.61
C ASP A 70 -14.60 -23.47 12.87
N LYS A 71 -13.49 -23.32 12.15
CA LYS A 71 -12.32 -24.21 12.27
C LYS A 71 -11.43 -23.91 13.49
N HIS A 72 -11.33 -22.64 13.89
CA HIS A 72 -10.37 -22.21 14.90
C HIS A 72 -11.08 -21.57 16.11
N PRO A 73 -10.98 -22.17 17.31
CA PRO A 73 -11.68 -21.68 18.51
C PRO A 73 -11.19 -20.30 18.97
N TYR A 74 -10.02 -19.85 18.51
CA TYR A 74 -9.44 -18.57 18.88
C TYR A 74 -10.27 -17.38 18.38
N TRP A 75 -10.87 -17.49 17.20
CA TRP A 75 -11.73 -16.41 16.66
C TRP A 75 -12.92 -16.15 17.58
N ASN A 76 -13.64 -17.22 17.97
CA ASN A 76 -14.84 -17.13 18.79
C ASN A 76 -14.54 -16.66 20.23
N ARG A 77 -13.34 -16.87 20.76
CA ARG A 77 -12.94 -16.38 22.10
C ARG A 77 -13.05 -14.86 22.21
N SER A 78 -12.65 -14.14 21.17
CA SER A 78 -12.53 -12.68 21.18
C SER A 78 -13.50 -12.00 20.18
N SER A 79 -14.27 -12.81 19.45
CA SER A 79 -15.00 -12.38 18.24
C SER A 79 -14.07 -11.63 17.27
N GLY A 80 -12.88 -12.18 17.03
CA GLY A 80 -11.87 -11.62 16.13
C GLY A 80 -11.00 -10.49 16.70
N ALA A 81 -11.15 -10.10 17.97
CA ALA A 81 -10.41 -8.97 18.56
C ALA A 81 -8.90 -9.16 18.65
N ASP A 82 -8.42 -10.39 18.56
CA ASP A 82 -7.00 -10.76 18.59
C ASP A 82 -6.51 -11.32 17.25
N HIS A 83 -7.30 -11.13 16.20
CA HIS A 83 -6.94 -11.42 14.82
C HIS A 83 -6.69 -10.10 14.09
N PHE A 84 -5.87 -10.15 13.04
CA PHE A 84 -5.59 -9.01 12.18
C PHE A 84 -6.07 -9.29 10.76
N MET A 85 -6.76 -8.32 10.17
CA MET A 85 -6.99 -8.26 8.73
C MET A 85 -5.92 -7.33 8.15
N LEU A 86 -5.13 -7.81 7.17
CA LEU A 86 -4.09 -7.01 6.52
C LEU A 86 -4.45 -6.71 5.05
N PRO A 87 -5.33 -5.73 4.78
CA PRO A 87 -5.60 -5.28 3.42
C PRO A 87 -4.95 -3.91 3.14
N CYS A 88 -4.40 -3.76 1.94
CA CYS A 88 -3.69 -2.55 1.54
C CYS A 88 -4.50 -1.66 0.58
N HIS A 89 -5.76 -1.98 0.32
CA HIS A 89 -6.59 -1.30 -0.69
C HIS A 89 -7.94 -0.85 -0.16
N ASP A 90 -8.57 0.00 -0.97
CA ASP A 90 -9.83 0.70 -0.71
C ASP A 90 -11.04 -0.24 -0.51
N TRP A 91 -10.92 -1.51 -0.93
CA TRP A 91 -11.99 -2.48 -0.72
C TRP A 91 -12.17 -2.88 0.75
N ALA A 92 -11.14 -2.69 1.59
CA ALA A 92 -11.22 -3.09 2.98
C ALA A 92 -12.18 -2.25 3.82
N PRO A 93 -12.19 -0.90 3.70
CA PRO A 93 -13.31 -0.07 4.10
C PRO A 93 -14.67 -0.66 3.67
N ASP A 94 -14.87 -0.85 2.37
CA ASP A 94 -16.14 -1.30 1.78
C ASP A 94 -16.63 -2.65 2.34
N VAL A 95 -15.72 -3.61 2.48
CA VAL A 95 -16.03 -4.92 3.04
C VAL A 95 -16.35 -4.85 4.53
N SER A 96 -15.65 -3.99 5.27
CA SER A 96 -15.90 -3.85 6.70
C SER A 96 -17.21 -3.13 7.02
N ASP A 97 -17.66 -2.24 6.14
CA ASP A 97 -18.85 -1.42 6.33
C ASP A 97 -20.16 -2.19 6.13
N VAL A 98 -20.18 -3.22 5.28
CA VAL A 98 -21.41 -4.00 5.02
C VAL A 98 -21.76 -5.00 6.12
N ASN A 99 -20.81 -5.34 7.01
CA ASN A 99 -21.10 -6.15 8.20
C ASN A 99 -20.41 -5.60 9.45
N PRO A 100 -20.89 -4.46 10.00
CA PRO A 100 -20.22 -3.78 11.11
C PRO A 100 -20.13 -4.63 12.38
N GLN A 101 -21.01 -5.62 12.55
CA GLN A 101 -20.98 -6.51 13.71
C GLN A 101 -19.84 -7.52 13.61
N LEU A 102 -19.61 -8.11 12.42
CA LEU A 102 -18.49 -9.02 12.19
C LEU A 102 -17.14 -8.32 12.38
N PHE A 103 -17.03 -7.09 11.89
CA PHE A 103 -15.80 -6.29 11.95
C PHE A 103 -15.71 -5.39 13.18
N LYS A 104 -16.63 -5.51 14.14
CA LYS A 104 -16.71 -4.63 15.31
C LYS A 104 -15.43 -4.66 16.14
N ASN A 105 -14.92 -5.86 16.39
CA ASN A 105 -13.75 -6.09 17.22
C ASN A 105 -12.48 -6.38 16.39
N PHE A 106 -12.63 -6.76 15.12
CA PHE A 106 -11.53 -7.17 14.26
C PHE A 106 -10.58 -6.00 13.97
N MET A 107 -9.29 -6.15 14.29
CA MET A 107 -8.29 -5.11 14.03
C MET A 107 -7.92 -5.10 12.55
N LYS A 108 -8.10 -3.94 11.91
CA LYS A 108 -7.68 -3.72 10.52
C LYS A 108 -6.28 -3.13 10.50
N VAL A 109 -5.40 -3.70 9.69
CA VAL A 109 -4.05 -3.18 9.42
C VAL A 109 -4.09 -2.63 8.00
N LEU A 110 -4.34 -1.32 7.86
CA LEU A 110 -4.68 -0.67 6.59
C LEU A 110 -3.54 0.18 6.07
N CYS A 111 -3.32 0.15 4.76
CA CYS A 111 -2.49 1.13 4.07
C CYS A 111 -3.17 2.51 4.02
N ASN A 112 -4.48 2.51 3.75
CA ASN A 112 -5.32 3.70 3.83
C ASN A 112 -5.84 3.90 5.28
N ALA A 113 -5.25 4.86 5.98
CA ALA A 113 -5.61 5.22 7.36
C ALA A 113 -6.64 6.38 7.43
N ASN A 114 -7.54 6.48 6.46
CA ASN A 114 -8.53 7.55 6.39
C ASN A 114 -9.71 7.30 7.35
N THR A 115 -9.89 8.18 8.34
CA THR A 115 -10.99 8.09 9.30
C THR A 115 -12.37 8.30 8.67
N SER A 116 -12.47 8.98 7.52
CA SER A 116 -13.75 9.13 6.81
C SER A 116 -14.20 7.85 6.11
N GLU A 117 -13.30 6.88 5.95
CA GLU A 117 -13.53 5.56 5.32
C GLU A 117 -13.47 4.45 6.37
N GLY A 118 -13.79 4.77 7.63
CA GLY A 118 -13.95 3.78 8.68
C GLY A 118 -12.65 3.26 9.32
N PHE A 119 -11.51 3.93 9.11
CA PHE A 119 -10.32 3.71 9.94
C PHE A 119 -10.56 4.20 11.38
N ARG A 120 -10.27 3.36 12.38
CA ARG A 120 -10.46 3.68 13.79
C ARG A 120 -9.11 3.75 14.52
N PRO A 121 -8.54 4.94 14.79
CA PRO A 121 -7.19 5.07 15.39
C PRO A 121 -7.01 4.38 16.76
N SER A 122 -8.10 4.14 17.49
CA SER A 122 -8.07 3.44 18.78
C SER A 122 -8.03 1.91 18.67
N ARG A 123 -8.13 1.35 17.45
CA ARG A 123 -8.22 -0.10 17.20
C ARG A 123 -7.35 -0.54 16.02
N ASP A 124 -7.42 0.20 14.92
CA ASP A 124 -6.80 -0.16 13.65
C ASP A 124 -5.35 0.36 13.59
N VAL A 125 -4.53 -0.29 12.78
CA VAL A 125 -3.11 0.00 12.63
C VAL A 125 -2.87 0.49 11.21
N SER A 126 -2.15 1.61 11.05
CA SER A 126 -1.67 2.03 9.74
C SER A 126 -0.40 1.26 9.40
N ILE A 127 -0.33 0.68 8.20
CA ILE A 127 0.88 0.09 7.66
C ILE A 127 1.35 0.91 6.44
N PRO A 128 2.63 1.27 6.36
CA PRO A 128 3.15 1.98 5.20
C PRO A 128 3.11 1.12 3.94
N GLU A 129 2.65 1.70 2.83
CA GLU A 129 2.83 1.12 1.50
C GLU A 129 4.29 1.13 1.08
N MET A 130 4.78 0.02 0.52
CA MET A 130 6.10 -0.02 -0.08
C MET A 130 6.02 -0.70 -1.44
N TYR A 131 6.50 -0.03 -2.48
CA TYR A 131 6.55 -0.60 -3.82
C TYR A 131 7.76 -1.52 -3.93
N LEU A 132 7.50 -2.83 -4.03
CA LEU A 132 8.53 -3.84 -4.27
C LEU A 132 8.63 -4.15 -5.77
N ARG A 133 9.84 -4.34 -6.31
CA ARG A 133 9.99 -4.84 -7.69
C ARG A 133 9.81 -6.35 -7.72
N PHE A 134 9.26 -6.86 -8.83
CA PHE A 134 9.11 -8.29 -9.10
C PHE A 134 10.44 -9.04 -8.89
N GLY A 135 10.44 -10.10 -8.06
CA GLY A 135 11.64 -10.91 -7.79
C GLY A 135 11.87 -11.24 -6.31
N THR A 136 13.13 -11.23 -5.87
CA THR A 136 13.51 -11.51 -4.47
C THR A 136 13.42 -10.24 -3.62
N LEU A 137 13.15 -10.39 -2.32
CA LEU A 137 13.41 -9.36 -1.31
C LEU A 137 14.92 -9.06 -1.33
N GLY A 138 15.32 -8.15 -2.23
CA GLY A 138 16.72 -7.79 -2.48
C GLY A 138 17.34 -7.07 -1.28
N PRO A 139 18.66 -6.83 -1.30
CA PRO A 139 19.35 -6.23 -0.15
C PRO A 139 18.77 -4.84 0.16
N PRO A 140 18.49 -4.52 1.44
CA PRO A 140 17.60 -3.42 1.82
C PRO A 140 18.10 -2.00 1.52
N HIS A 141 19.38 -1.82 1.25
CA HIS A 141 19.98 -0.49 1.18
C HIS A 141 20.85 -0.35 -0.06
N GLN A 142 20.28 0.28 -1.09
CA GLN A 142 21.04 0.86 -2.20
C GLN A 142 21.30 2.37 -1.99
N GLY A 143 20.98 2.88 -0.79
CA GLY A 143 21.17 4.28 -0.40
C GLY A 143 22.65 4.60 -0.23
N GLN A 144 23.04 5.82 -0.61
CA GLN A 144 24.36 6.34 -0.30
C GLN A 144 24.40 6.88 1.13
N SER A 145 25.61 7.08 1.67
CA SER A 145 25.77 7.75 2.96
C SER A 145 25.21 9.18 2.89
N PRO A 146 24.57 9.68 3.96
CA PRO A 146 24.02 11.05 4.03
C PRO A 146 24.96 12.18 3.58
N ASN A 147 26.27 11.95 3.61
CA ASN A 147 27.29 12.94 3.27
C ASN A 147 27.74 12.90 1.81
N ASN A 148 27.14 12.05 0.95
CA ASN A 148 27.66 11.81 -0.39
C ASN A 148 26.56 11.62 -1.44
N HIS A 149 25.53 12.48 -1.43
CA HIS A 149 24.45 12.49 -2.42
C HIS A 149 24.80 13.41 -3.60
N PRO A 150 25.00 12.88 -4.83
CA PRO A 150 25.33 13.68 -6.01
C PRO A 150 24.13 14.39 -6.63
N ILE A 151 22.90 14.14 -6.16
CA ILE A 151 21.68 14.76 -6.66
C ILE A 151 21.04 15.53 -5.50
N LEU A 152 20.70 16.80 -5.71
CA LEU A 152 20.04 17.60 -4.68
C LEU A 152 18.62 17.10 -4.46
N ALA A 153 17.80 17.05 -5.52
CA ALA A 153 16.42 16.63 -5.41
C ALA A 153 15.99 15.70 -6.54
N PHE A 154 15.14 14.72 -6.23
CA PHE A 154 14.66 13.75 -7.21
C PHE A 154 13.14 13.55 -7.17
N PHE A 155 12.53 13.45 -8.36
CA PHE A 155 11.18 12.94 -8.56
C PHE A 155 11.11 12.03 -9.79
N GLY A 156 10.50 10.87 -9.64
CA GLY A 156 10.12 9.98 -10.74
C GLY A 156 8.64 9.60 -10.66
N GLY A 157 7.84 9.99 -11.65
CA GLY A 157 6.43 9.61 -11.69
C GLY A 157 5.59 10.33 -12.75
N ARG A 158 4.51 9.67 -13.16
CA ARG A 158 3.54 10.18 -14.16
C ARG A 158 2.76 11.38 -13.64
N GLU A 159 2.23 12.18 -14.57
CA GLU A 159 1.29 13.27 -14.29
C GLU A 159 -0.01 12.69 -13.70
N HIS A 160 -0.11 12.68 -12.37
CA HIS A 160 -1.23 12.10 -11.64
C HIS A 160 -1.55 13.02 -10.45
N GLY A 161 -2.58 13.86 -10.59
CA GLY A 161 -2.90 14.94 -9.65
C GLY A 161 -2.39 16.31 -10.10
N GLN A 162 -3.04 17.38 -9.62
CA GLN A 162 -2.74 18.77 -10.01
C GLN A 162 -1.32 19.21 -9.64
N ILE A 163 -0.81 18.74 -8.50
CA ILE A 163 0.55 19.10 -8.03
C ILE A 163 1.61 18.50 -8.96
N ARG A 164 1.46 17.23 -9.35
CA ARG A 164 2.41 16.56 -10.24
C ARG A 164 2.46 17.23 -11.61
N LYS A 165 1.32 17.72 -12.12
CA LYS A 165 1.27 18.53 -13.35
C LYS A 165 2.10 19.80 -13.23
N ILE A 166 1.96 20.54 -12.14
CA ILE A 166 2.73 21.77 -11.89
C ILE A 166 4.22 21.44 -11.77
N LEU A 167 4.56 20.41 -10.99
CA LEU A 167 5.93 19.96 -10.76
C LEU A 167 6.63 19.57 -12.06
N LEU A 168 5.98 18.72 -12.88
CA LEU A 168 6.51 18.29 -14.17
C LEU A 168 6.65 19.47 -15.13
N LYS A 169 5.64 20.35 -15.20
CA LYS A 169 5.74 21.57 -16.02
C LYS A 169 6.90 22.46 -15.59
N HIS A 170 7.19 22.54 -14.30
CA HIS A 170 8.21 23.42 -13.76
C HIS A 170 9.64 22.86 -13.92
N TRP A 171 9.91 21.63 -13.47
CA TRP A 171 11.27 21.09 -13.34
C TRP A 171 11.63 19.90 -14.24
N LYS A 172 10.67 19.29 -14.95
CA LYS A 172 10.95 18.10 -15.77
C LYS A 172 12.09 18.36 -16.75
N ASP A 173 13.20 17.63 -16.58
CA ASP A 173 14.39 17.67 -17.42
C ASP A 173 15.00 19.09 -17.61
N LYS A 174 14.89 19.99 -16.61
CA LYS A 174 15.38 21.39 -16.72
C LYS A 174 16.59 21.74 -15.84
N ASP A 175 16.93 20.90 -14.88
CA ASP A 175 17.95 21.19 -13.87
C ASP A 175 18.80 19.92 -13.62
N SER A 176 20.12 20.09 -13.46
CA SER A 176 21.05 18.97 -13.23
C SER A 176 21.02 18.46 -11.79
N ASP A 177 20.71 19.34 -10.84
CA ASP A 177 20.72 19.08 -9.41
C ASP A 177 19.31 18.68 -8.95
N VAL A 178 18.27 19.23 -9.58
CA VAL A 178 16.85 18.87 -9.38
C VAL A 178 16.35 17.98 -10.52
N GLN A 179 16.54 16.66 -10.38
CA GLN A 179 16.19 15.67 -11.39
C GLN A 179 14.72 15.25 -11.27
N VAL A 180 13.87 15.82 -12.13
CA VAL A 180 12.45 15.50 -12.22
C VAL A 180 12.18 14.79 -13.55
N HIS A 181 11.62 13.57 -13.48
CA HIS A 181 11.30 12.76 -14.64
C HIS A 181 9.88 12.19 -14.57
N GLU A 182 9.19 12.24 -15.71
CA GLU A 182 7.90 11.53 -15.85
C GLU A 182 8.13 10.02 -16.01
N TYR A 183 9.14 9.67 -16.82
CA TYR A 183 9.65 8.32 -17.02
C TYR A 183 11.17 8.39 -16.92
N LEU A 184 11.79 7.50 -16.13
CA LEU A 184 13.25 7.47 -16.07
C LEU A 184 13.86 7.09 -17.42
N PRO A 185 15.04 7.64 -17.77
CA PRO A 185 15.80 7.20 -18.93
C PRO A 185 16.04 5.68 -18.92
N LYS A 186 15.98 5.05 -20.09
CA LYS A 186 16.23 3.60 -20.25
C LYS A 186 17.57 3.22 -19.61
N GLY A 187 17.57 2.13 -18.85
CA GLY A 187 18.78 1.60 -18.19
C GLY A 187 19.10 2.20 -16.81
N ARG A 188 18.35 3.21 -16.34
CA ARG A 188 18.49 3.70 -14.96
C ARG A 188 17.62 2.90 -13.98
N ASN A 189 18.14 2.68 -12.78
CA ASN A 189 17.41 2.05 -11.68
C ASN A 189 16.83 3.13 -10.76
N TYR A 190 15.49 3.18 -10.65
CA TYR A 190 14.77 4.14 -9.81
C TYR A 190 15.24 4.16 -8.35
N THR A 191 15.36 2.99 -7.69
CA THR A 191 15.74 2.94 -6.28
C THR A 191 17.16 3.44 -6.10
N LYS A 192 18.07 3.08 -7.00
CA LYS A 192 19.45 3.59 -6.99
C LYS A 192 19.52 5.11 -7.14
N VAL A 193 18.75 5.70 -8.05
CA VAL A 193 18.71 7.16 -8.24
C VAL A 193 18.10 7.85 -7.02
N MET A 194 17.06 7.28 -6.43
CA MET A 194 16.48 7.77 -5.18
C MET A 194 17.51 7.77 -4.05
N GLY A 195 18.30 6.71 -3.92
CA GLY A 195 19.39 6.61 -2.93
C GLY A 195 20.59 7.53 -3.19
N GLN A 196 20.66 8.17 -4.37
CA GLN A 196 21.66 9.18 -4.73
C GLN A 196 21.16 10.62 -4.47
N ALA A 197 19.87 10.79 -4.18
CA ALA A 197 19.28 12.09 -3.93
C ALA A 197 19.31 12.43 -2.43
N GLU A 198 19.57 13.69 -2.10
CA GLU A 198 19.44 14.20 -0.74
C GLU A 198 17.96 14.37 -0.37
N TYR A 199 17.18 14.96 -1.28
CA TYR A 199 15.75 15.23 -1.12
C TYR A 199 14.90 14.46 -2.14
N CYS A 200 13.89 13.74 -1.66
CA CYS A 200 12.98 12.98 -2.51
C CYS A 200 11.60 13.64 -2.49
N LEU A 201 11.25 14.26 -3.62
CA LEU A 201 10.00 15.00 -3.72
C LEU A 201 8.82 14.01 -3.71
N CYS A 202 7.88 14.23 -2.79
CA CYS A 202 6.70 13.41 -2.57
C CYS A 202 5.43 14.26 -2.84
N PRO A 203 5.16 14.63 -4.10
CA PRO A 203 3.96 15.38 -4.46
C PRO A 203 2.71 14.52 -4.35
N SER A 204 1.64 15.09 -3.79
CA SER A 204 0.35 14.43 -3.66
C SER A 204 -0.19 13.98 -5.02
N GLY A 205 -0.80 12.79 -5.04
CA GLY A 205 -1.50 12.23 -6.19
C GLY A 205 -2.99 12.59 -6.21
N PHE A 206 -3.80 11.77 -6.90
CA PHE A 206 -5.24 11.71 -6.64
C PHE A 206 -5.52 10.84 -5.41
N GLU A 207 -4.71 9.79 -5.20
CA GLU A 207 -4.82 8.90 -4.05
C GLU A 207 -4.36 9.53 -2.73
N VAL A 208 -4.94 9.03 -1.64
CA VAL A 208 -4.60 9.42 -0.25
C VAL A 208 -3.24 8.89 0.19
N ALA A 209 -2.73 7.84 -0.47
CA ALA A 209 -1.48 7.19 -0.12
C ALA A 209 -0.48 7.23 -1.28
N SER A 210 0.81 7.23 -0.94
CA SER A 210 1.88 7.06 -1.91
C SER A 210 3.04 6.30 -1.25
N PRO A 211 3.52 5.20 -1.86
CA PRO A 211 4.65 4.45 -1.30
C PRO A 211 5.94 5.28 -1.27
N ARG A 212 6.02 6.38 -2.02
CA ARG A 212 7.24 7.17 -2.20
C ARG A 212 7.82 7.74 -0.91
N ILE A 213 6.98 8.12 0.05
CA ILE A 213 7.47 8.62 1.35
C ILE A 213 8.28 7.52 2.05
N VAL A 214 7.74 6.30 2.02
CA VAL A 214 8.34 5.11 2.64
C VAL A 214 9.57 4.68 1.85
N GLU A 215 9.49 4.66 0.52
CA GLU A 215 10.63 4.38 -0.37
C GLU A 215 11.79 5.36 -0.11
N ALA A 216 11.51 6.66 0.03
CA ALA A 216 12.52 7.68 0.28
C ALA A 216 13.26 7.42 1.61
N ILE A 217 12.50 7.23 2.69
CA ILE A 217 13.06 6.92 4.02
C ILE A 217 13.90 5.64 3.95
N TYR A 218 13.39 4.60 3.31
CA TYR A 218 14.08 3.32 3.15
C TYR A 218 15.40 3.46 2.38
N MET A 219 15.42 4.34 1.39
CA MET A 219 16.60 4.65 0.57
C MET A 219 17.57 5.65 1.22
N GLY A 220 17.28 6.17 2.41
CA GLY A 220 18.10 7.18 3.09
C GLY A 220 17.98 8.59 2.50
N CYS A 221 16.93 8.84 1.70
CA CYS A 221 16.62 10.11 1.08
C CYS A 221 15.59 10.87 1.93
N VAL A 222 15.77 12.17 2.15
CA VAL A 222 14.86 12.97 2.97
C VAL A 222 13.55 13.22 2.21
N PRO A 223 12.39 12.70 2.65
CA PRO A 223 11.14 12.91 1.94
C PRO A 223 10.67 14.37 2.08
N VAL A 224 10.38 15.02 0.94
CA VAL A 224 9.82 16.37 0.87
C VAL A 224 8.38 16.29 0.43
N ILE A 225 7.44 16.42 1.37
CA ILE A 225 6.01 16.33 1.10
C ILE A 225 5.55 17.62 0.40
N ILE A 226 4.90 17.49 -0.76
CA ILE A 226 4.32 18.62 -1.50
C ILE A 226 2.82 18.35 -1.66
N SER A 227 2.00 19.02 -0.84
CA SER A 227 0.54 18.90 -0.86
C SER A 227 -0.11 20.28 -1.01
N GLY A 228 -1.23 20.34 -1.73
CA GLY A 228 -2.03 21.55 -1.97
C GLY A 228 -3.15 21.73 -0.95
N MET A 229 -3.37 20.72 -0.11
CA MET A 229 -4.28 20.77 1.02
C MET A 229 -3.48 20.39 2.27
N CYS A 230 -3.19 21.35 3.16
CA CYS A 230 -2.94 21.01 4.56
C CYS A 230 -4.30 20.64 5.14
N LYS A 231 -4.66 19.34 5.07
CA LYS A 231 -5.78 18.78 5.84
C LYS A 231 -5.20 18.21 7.13
N ASP A 232 -5.10 19.10 8.10
CA ASP A 232 -5.20 18.88 9.55
C ASP A 232 -4.32 17.88 10.31
N ILE A 233 -3.32 17.18 9.74
CA ILE A 233 -2.45 16.32 10.57
C ILE A 233 -0.93 16.48 10.38
N LEU A 234 -0.44 17.14 9.34
CA LEU A 234 0.99 17.42 9.17
C LEU A 234 1.24 18.84 8.61
N CYS A 235 0.77 19.82 9.37
CA CYS A 235 1.48 21.06 9.65
C CYS A 235 1.77 21.00 11.17
#